data_AF-A0A2S2N8Y2-F1
#
_entry.id   AF-A0A2S2N8Y2-F1
#
_cell.length_a   1.000
_cell.length_b   1.000
_cell.length_c   1.000
_cell.angle_alpha   90.00
_cell.angle_beta   90.00
_cell.angle_gamma   90.00
#
_symmetry.space_group_name_H-M   'P 1'
#
loop_
_entity.id
_entity.type
_entity.pdbx_description
1 polymer ?
#
loop_
_entity_poly.entity_id
_entity_poly.type
_entity_poly.pdbx_seq_one_letter_code
_entity_poly.pdbx_strand_id
1 'polypeptide(L)'
;MIDAQLEPALLFAWWMDENNCLNFTKPWYKNALKFPFNWYYPNVYEREAKHKIYTLYNHLDSDNDIMTEIYTEAIKCMNGLESRLGNNFYFFGSHPTLLDAVAYSYLGPLLKAPLTDNKLQT
;
A
#
# COMPACT_ATOMS: atom_id res chain seq x y z
N MET A 1 7.34 4.09 11.77
CA MET A 1 6.49 5.28 11.56
C MET A 1 5.95 5.31 10.14
N ILE A 2 6.82 5.29 9.12
CA ILE A 2 6.41 5.15 7.70
C ILE A 2 5.61 3.87 7.48
N ASP A 3 6.14 2.72 7.90
CA ASP A 3 5.49 1.42 7.71
C ASP A 3 4.08 1.41 8.30
N ALA A 4 3.92 1.93 9.52
CA ALA A 4 2.63 1.96 10.21
C ALA A 4 1.55 2.77 9.46
N GLN A 5 1.95 3.78 8.67
CA GLN A 5 1.02 4.68 7.96
C GLN A 5 0.84 4.30 6.49
N LEU A 6 1.92 3.87 5.81
CA LEU A 6 1.89 3.55 4.38
C LEU A 6 1.55 2.07 4.10
N GLU A 7 1.87 1.15 5.02
CA GLU A 7 1.53 -0.26 4.83
C GLU A 7 0.01 -0.49 4.78
N PRO A 8 -0.82 0.08 5.68
CA PRO A 8 -2.26 -0.07 5.58
C PRO A 8 -2.82 0.49 4.27
N ALA A 9 -2.29 1.61 3.78
CA ALA A 9 -2.68 2.21 2.50
C ALA A 9 -2.34 1.31 1.31
N LEU A 10 -1.14 0.72 1.31
CA LEU A 10 -0.73 -0.25 0.30
C LEU A 10 -1.63 -1.50 0.32
N LEU A 11 -1.86 -2.07 1.50
CA LEU A 11 -2.71 -3.24 1.66
C LEU A 11 -4.15 -2.95 1.23
N PHE A 12 -4.67 -1.78 1.58
CA PHE A 12 -6.02 -1.38 1.20
C PHE A 12 -6.16 -1.26 -0.31
N ALA A 13 -5.28 -0.48 -0.95
CA ALA A 13 -5.32 -0.25 -2.39
C ALA A 13 -5.18 -1.54 -3.21
N TRP A 14 -4.36 -2.49 -2.75
CA TRP A 14 -4.07 -3.71 -3.50
C TRP A 14 -5.04 -4.87 -3.23
N TRP A 15 -5.54 -5.00 -2.00
CA TRP A 15 -6.26 -6.21 -1.55
C TRP A 15 -7.66 -5.94 -1.00
N MET A 16 -7.94 -4.74 -0.48
CA MET A 16 -9.27 -4.38 0.04
C MET A 16 -10.17 -3.83 -1.05
N ASP A 17 -9.63 -2.97 -1.93
CA ASP A 17 -10.37 -2.49 -3.09
C ASP A 17 -10.67 -3.65 -4.03
N GLU A 18 -11.96 -3.97 -4.18
CA GLU A 18 -12.42 -5.15 -4.91
C GLU A 18 -12.02 -5.10 -6.39
N ASN A 19 -12.12 -3.91 -7.00
CA ASN A 19 -11.78 -3.71 -8.40
C ASN A 19 -10.29 -3.94 -8.65
N ASN A 20 -9.42 -3.34 -7.83
CA ASN A 20 -7.98 -3.56 -7.90
C ASN A 20 -7.61 -5.01 -7.60
N CYS A 21 -8.19 -5.60 -6.56
CA CYS A 21 -7.89 -6.96 -6.13
C CYS A 21 -8.23 -7.99 -7.21
N LEU A 22 -9.43 -7.89 -7.80
CA LEU A 22 -9.93 -8.85 -8.79
C LEU A 22 -9.32 -8.63 -10.18
N ASN A 23 -9.21 -7.38 -10.64
CA ASN A 23 -8.84 -7.09 -12.03
C ASN A 23 -7.33 -6.91 -12.23
N PHE A 24 -6.57 -6.61 -11.17
CA PHE A 24 -5.13 -6.41 -11.27
C PHE A 24 -4.34 -7.33 -10.34
N THR A 25 -4.52 -7.22 -9.02
CA THR A 25 -3.63 -7.84 -8.03
C THR A 25 -3.63 -9.37 -8.12
N LYS A 26 -4.78 -10.03 -8.01
CA LYS A 26 -4.84 -11.50 -8.07
C LYS A 26 -4.35 -12.06 -9.41
N PRO A 27 -4.78 -11.55 -10.58
CA PRO A 27 -4.23 -11.98 -11.86
C PRO A 27 -2.71 -11.82 -11.95
N TRP A 28 -2.17 -10.70 -11.46
CA TRP A 28 -0.73 -10.44 -11.49
C TRP A 28 0.05 -11.48 -10.68
N TYR A 29 -0.36 -11.76 -9.44
CA TYR A 29 0.24 -12.81 -8.62
C TYR A 29 0.04 -14.22 -9.22
N LYS A 30 -1.14 -14.52 -9.77
CA LYS A 30 -1.44 -15.81 -10.42
C LYS A 30 -0.52 -16.10 -11.60
N ASN A 31 -0.20 -15.07 -12.39
CA ASN A 31 0.68 -15.19 -13.55
C ASN A 31 2.16 -15.28 -13.17
N ALA A 32 2.56 -14.64 -12.06
CA ALA A 32 3.94 -14.67 -11.58
C ALA A 32 4.32 -16.01 -10.90
N LEU A 33 3.35 -16.71 -10.33
CA LEU A 33 3.56 -17.93 -9.56
C LEU A 33 3.26 -19.20 -10.38
N LYS A 34 3.97 -20.29 -10.08
CA LYS A 34 3.68 -21.61 -10.67
C LYS A 34 2.61 -22.35 -9.89
N PHE A 35 1.92 -23.29 -10.53
CA PHE A 35 1.07 -24.25 -9.83
C PHE A 35 1.91 -25.03 -8.79
N PRO A 36 1.39 -25.28 -7.56
CA PRO A 36 0.06 -24.90 -7.03
C PRO A 36 0.01 -23.52 -6.34
N PHE A 37 1.13 -22.81 -6.28
CA PHE A 37 1.30 -21.56 -5.54
C PHE A 37 0.47 -20.39 -6.09
N ASN A 38 0.20 -20.36 -7.40
CA ASN A 38 -0.68 -19.38 -8.02
C ASN A 38 -2.14 -19.45 -7.53
N TRP A 39 -2.61 -20.61 -7.04
CA TRP A 39 -3.96 -20.73 -6.48
C TRP A 39 -3.99 -20.47 -4.98
N TYR A 40 -2.92 -20.85 -4.28
CA TYR A 40 -2.84 -20.74 -2.84
C TYR A 40 -2.57 -19.29 -2.38
N TYR A 41 -1.44 -18.71 -2.78
CA TYR A 41 -0.94 -17.47 -2.17
C TYR A 41 -1.82 -16.23 -2.37
N PRO A 42 -2.41 -15.96 -3.56
CA PRO A 42 -3.20 -14.74 -3.73
C PRO A 42 -4.40 -14.66 -2.76
N ASN A 43 -5.04 -15.79 -2.47
CA ASN A 43 -6.15 -15.83 -1.52
C ASN A 43 -5.67 -15.72 -0.07
N VAL A 44 -4.49 -16.27 0.24
CA VAL A 44 -3.86 -16.12 1.56
C VAL A 44 -3.52 -14.66 1.83
N TYR A 45 -2.86 -13.99 0.88
CA TYR A 45 -2.47 -12.59 1.01
C TYR A 45 -3.67 -11.65 1.13
N GLU A 46 -4.72 -11.88 0.34
CA GLU A 46 -5.96 -11.10 0.49
C GLU A 46 -6.57 -11.27 1.88
N ARG A 47 -6.64 -12.51 2.39
CA ARG A 47 -7.20 -12.80 3.71
C ARG A 47 -6.35 -12.17 4.82
N GLU A 48 -5.03 -12.25 4.72
CA GLU A 48 -4.11 -11.65 5.69
C GLU A 48 -4.22 -10.11 5.68
N ALA A 49 -4.32 -9.50 4.50
CA ALA A 49 -4.56 -8.06 4.36
C ALA A 49 -5.88 -7.66 5.02
N LYS A 50 -6.98 -8.33 4.69
CA LYS A 50 -8.30 -8.11 5.29
C LYS A 50 -8.27 -8.25 6.81
N HIS A 51 -7.71 -9.34 7.32
CA HIS A 51 -7.58 -9.56 8.75
C HIS A 51 -6.80 -8.43 9.43
N LYS A 52 -5.66 -8.03 8.86
CA LYS A 52 -4.84 -6.95 9.42
C LYS A 52 -5.58 -5.62 9.43
N ILE A 53 -6.22 -5.23 8.32
CA ILE A 53 -6.98 -3.98 8.23
C ILE A 53 -8.14 -3.97 9.21
N TYR A 54 -8.98 -5.02 9.23
CA TYR A 54 -10.12 -5.08 10.15
C TYR A 54 -9.70 -5.16 11.63
N THR A 55 -8.51 -5.67 11.93
CA THR A 55 -7.97 -5.66 13.29
C THR A 55 -7.52 -4.26 13.71
N LEU A 56 -6.82 -3.54 12.81
CA LEU A 56 -6.28 -2.21 13.09
C LEU A 56 -7.35 -1.12 13.15
N TYR A 57 -8.39 -1.24 12.33
CA TYR A 57 -9.47 -0.24 12.18
C TYR A 57 -10.82 -0.78 12.68
N ASN A 58 -10.80 -1.60 13.74
CA ASN A 58 -12.00 -2.24 14.29
C ASN A 58 -13.01 -1.27 14.91
N HIS A 59 -12.63 0.02 15.06
CA HIS A 59 -13.48 1.10 15.55
C HIS A 59 -14.37 1.72 14.47
N LEU A 60 -14.23 1.30 13.22
CA LEU A 60 -14.99 1.80 12.07
C LEU A 60 -15.91 0.70 11.53
N ASP A 61 -17.12 1.10 11.16
CA ASP A 61 -18.18 0.16 10.76
C ASP A 61 -18.27 -0.06 9.23
N SER A 62 -17.55 0.73 8.43
CA SER A 62 -17.65 0.75 6.97
C SER A 62 -16.27 0.73 6.32
N ASP A 63 -16.11 -0.07 5.27
CA ASP A 63 -14.89 -0.11 4.45
C ASP A 63 -14.53 1.27 3.86
N ASN A 64 -15.54 2.11 3.59
CA ASN A 64 -15.30 3.48 3.13
C ASN A 64 -14.70 4.37 4.21
N ASP A 65 -15.15 4.24 5.46
CA ASP A 65 -14.61 5.02 6.57
C ASP A 65 -13.17 4.56 6.87
N ILE A 66 -12.93 3.25 6.85
CA ILE A 66 -11.60 2.64 6.96
C ILE A 66 -10.67 3.19 5.87
N MET A 67 -11.12 3.18 4.62
CA MET A 67 -10.37 3.73 3.48
C MET A 67 -10.01 5.20 3.71
N THR A 68 -11.00 6.02 4.10
CA THR A 68 -10.80 7.46 4.31
C THR A 68 -9.80 7.74 5.41
N GLU A 69 -9.86 7.01 6.54
CA GLU A 69 -8.91 7.15 7.63
C GLU A 69 -7.50 6.74 7.18
N ILE A 70 -7.34 5.54 6.61
CA ILE A 70 -6.07 5.02 6.10
C ILE A 70 -5.42 6.01 5.12
N TYR A 71 -6.17 6.51 4.14
CA TYR A 71 -5.62 7.41 3.13
C TYR A 71 -5.29 8.78 3.71
N THR A 72 -6.08 9.28 4.67
CA THR A 72 -5.77 10.52 5.37
C THR A 72 -4.45 10.42 6.14
N GLU A 73 -4.21 9.32 6.84
CA GLU A 73 -2.95 9.09 7.57
C GLU A 73 -1.76 8.92 6.62
N ALA A 74 -1.95 8.17 5.53
CA ALA A 74 -0.92 7.99 4.51
C ALA A 74 -0.54 9.31 3.85
N ILE A 75 -1.51 10.16 3.49
CA ILE A 75 -1.24 11.50 2.93
C ILE A 75 -0.47 12.37 3.92
N LYS A 76 -0.85 12.38 5.20
CA LYS A 76 -0.09 13.10 6.24
C LYS A 76 1.36 12.59 6.33
N CYS A 77 1.57 11.28 6.25
CA CYS A 77 2.90 10.68 6.22
C CYS A 77 3.70 11.13 4.99
N MET A 78 3.10 11.05 3.80
CA MET A 78 3.72 11.45 2.53
C MET A 78 4.11 12.93 2.53
N ASN A 79 3.26 13.82 3.02
CA ASN A 79 3.58 15.25 3.14
C ASN A 79 4.75 15.49 4.12
N GLY A 80 4.83 14.71 5.19
CA GLY A 80 5.97 14.75 6.12
C GLY A 80 7.27 14.29 5.46
N LEU A 81 7.21 13.25 4.63
CA LEU A 81 8.35 12.77 3.84
C LEU A 81 8.76 13.82 2.81
N GLU A 82 7.82 14.37 2.05
CA GLU A 82 8.08 15.44 1.09
C GLU A 82 8.78 16.63 1.76
N SER A 83 8.26 17.11 2.88
CA SER A 83 8.87 18.20 3.65
C SER A 83 10.30 17.85 4.12
N ARG A 84 10.52 16.59 4.51
CA ARG A 84 11.86 16.13 4.93
C ARG A 84 12.85 16.02 3.76
N LEU A 85 12.38 15.56 2.60
CA LEU A 85 13.21 15.41 1.41
C LEU A 85 13.59 16.79 0.84
N GLY A 86 12.61 17.70 0.77
CA GLY A 86 12.76 19.01 0.16
C GLY A 86 13.24 18.88 -1.29
N ASN A 87 14.27 19.67 -1.65
CA ASN A 87 14.88 19.62 -2.98
C ASN A 87 16.09 18.67 -3.06
N ASN A 88 16.27 17.79 -2.06
CA ASN A 88 17.38 16.84 -2.05
C ASN A 88 17.00 15.55 -2.79
N PHE A 89 18.02 14.83 -3.27
CA PHE A 89 17.81 13.50 -3.85
C PHE A 89 17.52 12.42 -2.81
N TYR A 90 18.00 12.59 -1.56
CA TYR A 90 17.84 11.64 -0.46
C TYR A 90 17.55 12.35 0.86
N PHE A 91 16.89 11.65 1.80
CA PHE A 91 16.43 12.23 3.07
C PHE A 91 17.55 12.72 4.02
N PHE A 92 18.77 12.21 3.88
CA PHE A 92 19.91 12.53 4.75
C PHE A 92 21.18 12.95 3.99
N GLY A 93 21.02 13.64 2.85
CA GLY A 93 22.12 14.29 2.14
C GLY A 93 22.38 13.68 0.76
N SER A 94 23.64 13.40 0.45
CA SER A 94 24.08 13.07 -0.91
C SER A 94 24.01 11.58 -1.29
N HIS A 95 23.76 10.69 -0.32
CA HIS A 95 23.73 9.24 -0.55
C HIS A 95 22.42 8.63 -0.04
N PRO A 96 21.91 7.59 -0.70
CA PRO A 96 20.70 6.89 -0.27
C PRO A 96 20.93 6.22 1.07
N THR A 97 19.90 6.25 1.91
CA THR A 97 19.86 5.59 3.20
C THR A 97 18.80 4.51 3.24
N LEU A 98 18.76 3.76 4.35
CA LEU A 98 17.67 2.81 4.60
C LEU A 98 16.29 3.50 4.55
N LEU A 99 16.20 4.75 5.01
CA LEU A 99 14.95 5.50 4.98
C LEU A 99 14.44 5.70 3.55
N ASP A 100 15.34 6.04 2.63
CA ASP A 100 15.04 6.21 1.21
C ASP A 100 14.53 4.89 0.60
N ALA A 101 15.20 3.78 0.92
CA ALA A 101 14.80 2.46 0.44
C ALA A 101 13.43 2.03 0.99
N VAL A 102 13.18 2.24 2.29
CA VAL A 102 11.90 1.91 2.95
C VAL A 102 10.78 2.78 2.39
N ALA A 103 10.96 4.10 2.31
CA ALA A 103 9.97 5.00 1.73
C ALA A 103 9.64 4.59 0.28
N TYR A 104 10.66 4.33 -0.54
CA TYR A 104 10.46 3.91 -1.92
C TYR A 104 9.77 2.53 -2.04
N SER A 105 10.00 1.61 -1.11
CA SER A 105 9.32 0.30 -1.14
C SER A 105 7.80 0.37 -0.96
N TYR A 106 7.28 1.43 -0.32
CA TYR A 106 5.85 1.69 -0.21
C TYR A 106 5.35 2.61 -1.31
N LEU A 107 6.05 3.72 -1.56
CA LEU A 107 5.63 4.73 -2.54
C LEU A 107 5.72 4.21 -3.98
N GLY A 108 6.73 3.41 -4.30
CA GLY A 108 6.92 2.85 -5.63
C GLY A 108 5.69 2.04 -6.10
N PRO A 109 5.27 1.00 -5.36
CA PRO A 109 4.06 0.25 -5.68
C PRO A 109 2.79 1.09 -5.67
N LEU A 110 2.63 2.02 -4.72
CA LEU A 110 1.46 2.91 -4.66
C LEU A 110 1.34 3.84 -5.87
N LEU A 111 2.46 4.31 -6.42
CA LEU A 111 2.49 5.29 -7.53
C LEU A 111 2.64 4.66 -8.91
N LYS A 112 3.31 3.52 -9.02
CA LYS A 112 3.69 2.93 -10.32
C LYS A 112 2.85 1.73 -10.71
N ALA A 113 2.11 1.12 -9.79
CA ALA A 113 1.23 0.02 -10.15
C ALA A 113 0.03 0.54 -10.94
N PRO A 114 -0.34 -0.13 -12.05
CA PRO A 114 -1.51 0.21 -12.84
C PRO A 114 -2.79 -0.31 -12.15
N LEU A 115 -3.02 0.14 -10.92
CA LEU A 115 -4.27 -0.11 -10.21
C LEU A 115 -5.41 0.61 -10.95
N THR A 116 -6.59 -0.02 -10.94
CA THR A 116 -7.74 0.42 -11.72
C THR A 116 -8.50 1.55 -11.01
N ASP A 117 -8.56 1.52 -9.68
CA ASP A 117 -9.03 2.61 -8.83
C ASP A 117 -7.86 3.15 -7.98
N ASN A 118 -7.44 4.37 -8.27
CA ASN A 118 -6.17 4.95 -7.79
C ASN A 118 -6.39 6.25 -7.02
N LYS A 119 -7.21 6.20 -5.96
CA LYS A 119 -7.58 7.36 -5.12
C LYS A 119 -6.41 8.05 -4.42
N LEU A 120 -5.25 7.41 -4.33
CA LEU A 120 -4.02 7.98 -3.75
C LEU A 120 -3.11 8.67 -4.78
N GLN A 121 -3.35 8.49 -6.08
CA GLN A 121 -2.54 9.10 -7.16
C GLN A 121 -3.18 10.37 -7.75
N THR A 122 -4.43 10.64 -7.40
CA THR A 122 -5.21 11.84 -7.77
C THR A 122 -4.98 12.97 -6.80
#